data_AF-A0A1G2DWW0-F1
#
_entry.id   AF-A0A1G2DWW0-F1
#
_cell.length_a   1.000
_cell.length_b   1.000
_cell.length_c   1.000
_cell.angle_alpha   90.00
_cell.angle_beta   90.00
_cell.angle_gamma   90.00
#
_symmetry.space_group_name_H-M   'P 1'
#
loop_
_entity.id
_entity.type
_entity.pdbx_description
1 polymer ?
#
loop_
_entity_poly.entity_id
_entity_poly.type
_entity_poly.pdbx_seq_one_letter_code
_entity_poly.pdbx_strand_id
1 'polypeptide(L)'
;MDKKIIQGLKERLERDKENVEKELSSFAKKDDKLTGDWDTKYPHFGGGAGGERLEQAADMVEEYVTLLPIEASLELKLQAINSALEKIKNGNYGKCEKCKKAIS
;
A
#
# COMPACT_ATOMS: atom_id res chain seq x y z
N MET A 1 22.72 -15.23 -3.55
CA MET A 1 22.79 -13.80 -3.87
C MET A 1 23.92 -13.14 -3.10
N ASP A 2 24.60 -12.17 -3.72
CA ASP A 2 25.70 -11.42 -3.11
C ASP A 2 25.20 -10.45 -2.02
N LYS A 3 25.97 -10.30 -0.93
CA LYS A 3 25.57 -9.46 0.21
C LYS A 3 25.45 -7.98 -0.14
N LYS A 4 26.27 -7.45 -1.07
CA LYS A 4 26.18 -6.06 -1.51
C LYS A 4 24.90 -5.82 -2.31
N ILE A 5 24.50 -6.79 -3.14
CA ILE A 5 23.24 -6.73 -3.90
C ILE A 5 22.05 -6.72 -2.92
N ILE A 6 22.05 -7.60 -1.92
CA ILE A 6 20.97 -7.66 -0.91
C ILE A 6 20.86 -6.33 -0.16
N GLN A 7 21.99 -5.71 0.20
CA GLN A 7 21.99 -4.42 0.87
C GLN A 7 21.37 -3.32 -0.01
N GLY A 8 21.77 -3.21 -1.28
CA GLY A 8 21.19 -2.22 -2.20
C GLY A 8 19.69 -2.46 -2.47
N LEU A 9 19.27 -3.72 -2.53
CA LEU A 9 17.85 -4.09 -2.64
C LEU A 9 17.07 -3.71 -1.37
N LYS A 10 17.64 -3.91 -0.19
CA LYS A 10 17.03 -3.52 1.08
C LYS A 10 16.75 -2.01 1.10
N GLU A 11 17.76 -1.20 0.79
CA GLU A 11 17.61 0.26 0.77
C GLU A 11 16.57 0.73 -0.25
N ARG A 12 16.46 0.04 -1.40
CA ARG A 12 15.42 0.32 -2.38
C ARG A 12 14.03 -0.04 -1.86
N LEU A 13 13.88 -1.22 -1.24
CA LEU A 13 12.62 -1.66 -0.63
C LEU A 13 12.17 -0.74 0.50
N GLU A 14 13.10 -0.21 1.31
CA GLU A 14 12.81 0.77 2.35
C GLU A 14 12.27 2.07 1.75
N ARG A 15 12.91 2.59 0.70
CA ARG A 15 12.39 3.77 -0.03
C ARG A 15 11.04 3.51 -0.69
N ASP A 16 10.86 2.36 -1.32
CA ASP A 16 9.60 1.97 -1.97
C ASP A 16 8.48 1.84 -0.94
N LYS A 17 8.79 1.32 0.25
CA LYS A 17 7.86 1.26 1.39
C LYS A 17 7.38 2.66 1.78
N GLU A 18 8.31 3.58 2.02
CA GLU A 18 7.98 4.96 2.40
C GLU A 18 7.12 5.67 1.34
N ASN A 19 7.43 5.45 0.06
CA ASN A 19 6.65 6.03 -1.03
C ASN A 19 5.20 5.49 -1.06
N VAL A 20 5.03 4.18 -0.89
CA VAL A 20 3.69 3.56 -0.86
C VAL A 20 2.90 4.02 0.36
N GLU A 21 3.52 4.09 1.55
CA GLU A 21 2.85 4.62 2.75
C GLU A 21 2.46 6.10 2.58
N LYS A 22 3.30 6.90 1.91
CA LYS A 22 2.99 8.30 1.60
C LYS A 22 1.80 8.42 0.64
N GLU A 23 1.77 7.60 -0.41
CA GLU A 23 0.68 7.58 -1.38
C GLU A 23 -0.64 7.19 -0.72
N LEU A 24 -0.65 6.09 0.05
CA LEU A 24 -1.82 5.67 0.84
C LEU A 24 -2.27 6.79 1.80
N SER A 25 -1.34 7.45 2.51
CA SER A 25 -1.69 8.50 3.46
C SER A 25 -2.36 9.74 2.87
N SER A 26 -2.24 9.94 1.55
CA SER A 26 -2.85 11.08 0.87
C SER A 26 -4.38 10.97 0.78
N PHE A 27 -4.93 9.75 0.76
CA PHE A 27 -6.38 9.51 0.60
C PHE A 27 -6.96 8.48 1.58
N ALA A 28 -6.13 7.67 2.23
CA ALA A 28 -6.51 6.69 3.24
C ALA A 28 -5.93 7.02 4.62
N LYS A 29 -6.39 6.31 5.66
CA LYS A 29 -5.83 6.33 7.02
C LYS A 29 -5.44 4.91 7.39
N LYS A 30 -4.41 4.73 8.23
CA LYS A 30 -4.12 3.40 8.79
C LYS A 30 -5.27 2.97 9.70
N ASP A 31 -5.67 1.70 9.62
CA ASP A 31 -6.60 1.12 10.58
C ASP A 31 -5.83 0.77 11.88
N ASP A 32 -6.35 1.26 13.02
CA ASP A 32 -5.72 1.07 14.34
C ASP A 32 -5.89 -0.36 14.88
N LYS A 33 -6.80 -1.15 14.31
CA LYS A 33 -7.15 -2.51 14.74
C LYS A 33 -6.45 -3.58 13.91
N LEU A 34 -6.16 -3.31 12.64
CA LEU A 34 -5.51 -4.25 11.72
C LEU A 34 -4.18 -3.69 11.21
N THR A 35 -3.08 -4.31 11.65
CA THR A 35 -1.74 -3.86 11.26
C THR A 35 -1.49 -4.05 9.78
N GLY A 36 -1.20 -2.94 9.09
CA GLY A 36 -0.88 -2.93 7.66
C GLY A 36 -2.07 -2.64 6.76
N ASP A 37 -3.25 -2.42 7.36
CA ASP A 37 -4.50 -2.09 6.69
C ASP A 37 -4.72 -0.58 6.66
N TRP A 38 -5.35 -0.10 5.60
CA TRP A 38 -5.61 1.30 5.32
C TRP A 38 -7.04 1.48 4.85
N ASP A 39 -7.81 2.32 5.55
CA ASP A 39 -9.16 2.69 5.14
C ASP A 39 -9.15 3.95 4.26
N THR A 40 -9.67 3.85 3.04
CA THR A 40 -10.00 5.02 2.22
C THR A 40 -10.93 5.96 2.99
N LYS A 41 -10.59 7.25 3.01
CA LYS A 41 -11.43 8.28 3.62
C LYS A 41 -12.59 8.57 2.68
N TYR A 42 -13.81 8.48 3.20
CA TYR A 42 -14.98 8.90 2.43
C TYR A 42 -14.90 10.41 2.15
N PRO A 43 -14.95 10.85 0.88
CA PRO A 43 -14.90 12.26 0.53
C PRO A 43 -16.07 13.03 1.15
N HIS A 44 -15.84 14.28 1.52
CA HIS A 44 -16.91 15.16 2.01
C HIS A 44 -16.81 16.53 1.37
N PHE A 45 -17.54 16.71 0.26
CA PHE A 45 -17.71 18.01 -0.38
C PHE A 45 -18.77 18.79 0.40
N GLY A 46 -18.37 19.93 0.97
CA GLY A 46 -19.29 20.77 1.73
C GLY A 46 -20.14 21.65 0.81
N GLY A 47 -21.36 21.98 1.26
CA GLY A 47 -22.15 23.08 0.69
C GLY A 47 -22.83 22.75 -0.64
N GLY A 48 -24.12 22.45 -0.57
CA GLY A 48 -25.02 22.40 -1.71
C GLY A 48 -26.45 22.68 -1.27
N ALA A 49 -27.29 23.24 -2.14
CA ALA A 49 -28.72 23.44 -1.90
C ALA A 49 -29.55 22.69 -2.95
N GLY A 50 -30.73 22.21 -2.56
CA GLY A 50 -31.64 21.53 -3.49
C GLY A 50 -30.98 20.34 -4.22
N GLY A 51 -31.00 20.38 -5.55
CA GLY A 51 -30.47 19.33 -6.44
C GLY A 51 -28.95 19.17 -6.40
N GLU A 52 -28.19 20.23 -6.11
CA GLU A 52 -26.72 20.20 -6.04
C GLU A 52 -26.23 19.24 -4.94
N ARG A 53 -27.04 19.00 -3.90
CA ARG A 53 -26.71 18.01 -2.86
C ARG A 53 -26.73 16.57 -3.37
N LEU A 54 -27.61 16.26 -4.33
CA LEU A 54 -27.71 14.92 -4.89
C LEU A 54 -26.54 14.65 -5.85
N GLU A 55 -26.15 15.65 -6.64
CA GLU A 55 -24.98 15.57 -7.52
C GLU A 55 -23.70 15.41 -6.69
N GLN A 56 -23.47 16.26 -5.69
CA GLN A 56 -22.31 16.12 -4.80
C GLN A 56 -22.28 14.77 -4.08
N ALA A 57 -23.43 14.23 -3.68
CA ALA A 57 -23.50 12.90 -3.09
C ALA A 57 -23.07 11.81 -4.07
N ALA A 58 -23.47 11.91 -5.35
CA ALA A 58 -23.04 10.99 -6.39
C ALA A 58 -21.52 11.09 -6.62
N ASP A 59 -20.97 12.30 -6.71
CA ASP A 59 -19.54 12.53 -6.89
C ASP A 59 -18.70 11.96 -5.73
N MET A 60 -19.16 12.12 -4.48
CA MET A 60 -18.47 11.54 -3.31
C MET A 60 -18.45 10.00 -3.36
N VAL A 61 -19.57 9.38 -3.77
CA VAL A 61 -19.63 7.92 -3.93
C VAL A 61 -18.70 7.48 -5.05
N GLU A 62 -18.71 8.17 -6.19
CA GLU A 62 -17.86 7.85 -7.33
C GLU A 62 -16.37 7.95 -6.98
N GLU A 63 -15.94 9.05 -6.36
CA GLU A 63 -14.55 9.23 -5.93
C GLU A 63 -14.15 8.15 -4.91
N TYR A 64 -14.99 7.88 -3.92
CA TYR A 64 -14.73 6.83 -2.94
C TYR A 64 -14.53 5.46 -3.61
N VAL A 65 -15.46 5.04 -4.47
CA VAL A 65 -15.40 3.74 -5.16
C VAL A 65 -14.19 3.64 -6.09
N THR A 66 -13.75 4.76 -6.67
CA THR A 66 -12.57 4.81 -7.54
C THR A 66 -11.26 4.64 -6.76
N LEU A 67 -11.22 5.09 -5.50
CA LEU A 67 -10.04 4.98 -4.64
C LEU A 67 -9.87 3.58 -4.02
N LEU A 68 -10.96 2.85 -3.74
CA LEU A 68 -10.91 1.50 -3.15
C LEU A 68 -9.97 0.50 -3.88
N PRO A 69 -10.01 0.33 -5.22
CA PRO A 69 -9.08 -0.58 -5.90
C PRO A 69 -7.62 -0.10 -5.89
N ILE A 70 -7.41 1.22 -5.78
CA ILE A 70 -6.07 1.82 -5.69
C ILE A 70 -5.47 1.53 -4.30
N GLU A 71 -6.25 1.74 -3.24
CA GLU A 71 -5.93 1.34 -1.86
C GLU A 71 -5.48 -0.12 -1.83
N ALA A 72 -6.36 -1.04 -2.21
CA ALA A 72 -6.10 -2.49 -2.15
C ALA A 72 -4.82 -2.89 -2.91
N SER A 73 -4.56 -2.27 -4.07
CA SER A 73 -3.35 -2.52 -4.85
C SER A 73 -2.08 -2.05 -4.13
N LEU A 74 -2.14 -0.90 -3.46
CA LEU A 74 -1.03 -0.33 -2.70
C LEU A 74 -0.77 -1.09 -1.40
N GLU A 75 -1.82 -1.55 -0.72
CA GLU A 75 -1.70 -2.41 0.45
C GLU A 75 -1.04 -3.74 0.13
N LEU A 76 -1.47 -4.41 -0.94
CA LEU A 76 -0.85 -5.66 -1.40
C LEU A 76 0.64 -5.44 -1.72
N LYS A 77 0.96 -4.31 -2.35
CA LYS A 77 2.35 -3.93 -2.64
C LYS A 77 3.13 -3.69 -1.34
N LEU A 78 2.56 -2.98 -0.38
CA LEU A 78 3.17 -2.70 0.92
C LEU A 78 3.42 -4.00 1.70
N GLN A 79 2.46 -4.92 1.71
CA GLN A 79 2.58 -6.24 2.32
C GLN A 79 3.71 -7.05 1.67
N ALA A 80 3.80 -7.04 0.34
CA ALA A 80 4.87 -7.72 -0.38
C ALA A 80 6.25 -7.13 -0.04
N ILE A 81 6.37 -5.80 0.05
CA ILE A 81 7.61 -5.12 0.44
C ILE A 81 8.00 -5.46 1.88
N ASN A 82 7.06 -5.41 2.83
CA ASN A 82 7.31 -5.78 4.22
C ASN A 82 7.76 -7.25 4.33
N SER A 83 7.11 -8.15 3.60
CA SER A 83 7.49 -9.57 3.55
C SER A 83 8.89 -9.76 2.96
N ALA A 84 9.26 -9.00 1.93
CA ALA A 84 10.59 -9.01 1.34
C ALA A 84 11.66 -8.54 2.34
N LEU A 85 11.41 -7.43 3.04
CA LEU A 85 12.29 -6.89 4.07
C LEU A 85 12.48 -7.88 5.24
N GLU A 86 11.42 -8.55 5.67
CA GLU A 86 11.51 -9.60 6.69
C GLU A 86 12.34 -10.80 6.21
N LYS A 87 12.14 -11.26 4.96
CA LYS A 87 12.97 -12.30 4.35
C LYS A 87 14.44 -11.91 4.28
N ILE A 88 14.76 -10.64 4.02
CA ILE A 88 16.14 -10.11 4.05
C ILE A 88 16.70 -10.19 5.47
N LYS A 89 15.94 -9.71 6.47
CA LYS A 89 16.32 -9.76 7.88
C LYS A 89 16.61 -11.19 8.36
N ASN A 90 15.80 -12.15 7.91
CA ASN A 90 15.92 -13.57 8.26
C ASN A 90 16.94 -14.34 7.39
N GLY A 91 17.63 -13.68 6.44
CA GLY A 91 18.62 -14.33 5.56
C GLY A 91 18.03 -15.34 4.57
N ASN A 92 16.72 -15.26 4.30
CA ASN A 92 15.98 -16.15 3.41
C ASN A 92 15.63 -15.51 2.06
N TYR A 93 15.96 -14.22 1.90
CA TYR A 93 15.77 -13.52 0.64
C TYR A 93 16.62 -14.12 -0.49
N GLY A 94 16.04 -14.22 -1.68
CA GLY A 94 16.70 -14.84 -2.84
C GLY A 94 16.76 -16.38 -2.77
N LYS A 95 15.89 -17.03 -1.98
CA LYS A 95 15.70 -18.49 -2.00
C LYS A 95 14.28 -18.82 -2.44
N CYS A 96 14.12 -19.79 -3.32
CA CYS A 96 12.81 -20.27 -3.76
C CYS A 96 12.04 -20.85 -2.57
N GLU A 97 10.81 -20.42 -2.36
CA GLU A 97 10.02 -20.84 -1.20
C GLU A 97 9.68 -22.33 -1.25
N LYS A 98 9.51 -22.89 -2.46
CA LYS A 98 9.21 -24.31 -2.69
C LYS A 98 10.45 -25.20 -2.64
N CYS A 99 11.45 -24.95 -3.49
CA CYS A 99 12.60 -25.86 -3.64
C CYS A 99 13.85 -25.44 -2.85
N LYS A 100 13.79 -24.31 -2.13
CA LYS A 100 14.89 -23.74 -1.31
C LYS A 100 16.19 -23.43 -2.07
N LYS A 101 16.22 -23.60 -3.40
CA LYS A 101 17.34 -23.22 -4.25
C LYS A 101 17.48 -21.70 -4.31
N ALA A 102 18.71 -21.23 -4.49
CA ALA A 102 18.96 -19.80 -4.73
C ALA A 102 18.24 -19.36 -6.01
N ILE A 103 17.54 -18.23 -5.92
CA ILE A 103 17.02 -17.49 -7.07
C ILE A 103 18.15 -16.55 -7.48
N SER A 104 18.64 -16.73 -8.71
CA SER A 104 19.70 -15.90 -9.29
C SER A 104 19.17 -14.54 -9.70
#